data_AF-A0A4Y3TUH7-F1
#
_entry.id   AF-A0A4Y3TUH7-F1
#
_cell.length_a   1.000
_cell.length_b   1.000
_cell.length_c   1.000
_cell.angle_alpha   90.00
_cell.angle_beta   90.00
_cell.angle_gamma   90.00
#
_symmetry.space_group_name_H-M   'P 1'
#
loop_
_entity.id
_entity.type
_entity.pdbx_description
1 polymer ?
#
loop_
_entity_poly.entity_id
_entity_poly.type
_entity_poly.pdbx_seq_one_letter_code
_entity_poly.pdbx_strand_id
1 'polypeptide(L)'
;MEPSVVIRPAISGSAAVPHGAADGSHTIADRLRAIRARMDQAAIQASRDPAEVTLVAVSKFHPQTSVRAAMDAGQHVFGENRVQEAAAKFPPLRADNPDLRLHLIGGLQTNKARDAVRLADMIESLDRPALADALDRAAQAEGRLPDLLVEVNTGDEPQKFGVPREQADALIRACRQRFGEKLRGLMCIPPAHDDPHLHFRLLRAMAHTHGLSVLSMGMSADFEQAIAEGATLVRVGSAIFGPRPAPESALTP
;
A
#
# COMPACT_ATOMS: atom_id res chain seq x y z
N MET A 1 -69.65 -34.12 -27.20
CA MET A 1 -69.74 -32.67 -27.01
C MET A 1 -68.47 -32.22 -26.33
N GLU A 2 -67.59 -31.55 -27.07
CA GLU A 2 -66.65 -30.56 -26.53
C GLU A 2 -67.41 -29.28 -26.09
N PRO A 3 -66.79 -28.23 -25.52
CA PRO A 3 -65.39 -28.05 -25.08
C PRO A 3 -65.35 -27.87 -23.52
N SER A 4 -64.34 -27.35 -22.81
CA SER A 4 -63.14 -26.58 -23.16
C SER A 4 -61.98 -26.82 -22.19
N VAL A 5 -60.74 -26.72 -22.69
CA VAL A 5 -59.53 -26.51 -21.87
C VAL A 5 -59.30 -25.00 -21.74
N VAL A 6 -59.17 -24.48 -20.52
CA VAL A 6 -58.76 -23.07 -20.27
C VAL A 6 -57.30 -23.05 -19.82
N ILE A 7 -56.41 -22.69 -20.75
CA ILE A 7 -55.00 -22.44 -20.48
C ILE A 7 -54.88 -21.10 -19.74
N ARG A 8 -54.35 -21.12 -18.51
CA ARG A 8 -53.98 -19.89 -17.79
C ARG A 8 -52.52 -19.56 -18.06
N PRO A 9 -52.16 -18.34 -18.51
CA PRO A 9 -50.77 -17.98 -18.78
C PRO A 9 -49.99 -17.79 -17.47
N ALA A 10 -48.72 -18.18 -17.49
CA ALA A 10 -47.78 -17.90 -16.40
C ALA A 10 -47.34 -16.43 -16.44
N ILE A 11 -47.69 -15.66 -15.41
CA ILE A 11 -47.18 -14.29 -15.22
C ILE A 11 -45.79 -14.33 -14.59
N SER A 12 -44.78 -14.57 -15.41
CA SER A 12 -43.40 -14.19 -15.08
C SER A 12 -43.28 -12.66 -15.20
N GLY A 13 -42.86 -11.99 -14.12
CA GLY A 13 -42.89 -10.53 -14.06
C GLY A 13 -42.39 -9.95 -12.75
N SER A 14 -41.29 -10.50 -12.20
CA SER A 14 -40.58 -9.80 -11.13
C SER A 14 -39.96 -8.55 -11.74
N ALA A 15 -40.48 -7.37 -11.36
CA ALA A 15 -39.97 -6.10 -11.85
C ALA A 15 -38.51 -5.95 -11.43
N ALA A 16 -37.61 -5.93 -12.41
CA ALA A 16 -36.21 -5.61 -12.17
C ALA A 16 -36.12 -4.19 -11.58
N VAL A 17 -35.52 -4.06 -10.40
CA VAL A 17 -35.12 -2.75 -9.87
C VAL A 17 -34.10 -2.18 -10.86
N PRO A 18 -34.34 -1.00 -11.47
CA PRO A 18 -33.42 -0.45 -12.45
C PRO A 18 -32.14 0.01 -11.75
N HIS A 19 -31.08 -0.80 -11.84
CA HIS A 19 -29.75 -0.40 -11.40
C HIS A 19 -29.11 0.49 -12.48
N GLY A 20 -29.58 1.74 -12.54
CA GLY A 20 -29.16 2.74 -13.53
C GLY A 20 -29.05 4.12 -12.91
N ALA A 21 -27.92 4.78 -13.20
CA ALA A 21 -27.59 6.18 -12.90
C ALA A 21 -27.33 6.55 -11.42
N ALA A 22 -26.08 6.33 -10.98
CA ALA A 22 -25.40 7.18 -10.01
C ALA A 22 -23.86 7.14 -10.20
N ASP A 23 -23.37 7.44 -11.41
CA ASP A 23 -21.93 7.77 -11.59
C ASP A 23 -21.70 9.21 -11.10
N GLY A 24 -21.75 9.37 -9.78
CA GLY A 24 -21.29 10.58 -9.12
C GLY A 24 -19.77 10.58 -9.17
N SER A 25 -19.20 11.55 -9.91
CA SER A 25 -17.75 11.78 -9.99
C SER A 25 -17.16 12.07 -8.59
N HIS A 26 -16.86 11.01 -7.84
CA HIS A 26 -16.28 11.11 -6.51
C HIS A 26 -14.85 11.64 -6.63
N THR A 27 -14.59 12.79 -6.03
CA THR A 27 -13.27 13.42 -6.05
C THR A 27 -12.26 12.59 -5.25
N ILE A 28 -10.97 12.89 -5.41
CA ILE A 28 -9.91 12.31 -4.56
C ILE A 28 -10.19 12.58 -3.08
N ALA A 29 -10.74 13.76 -2.74
CA ALA A 29 -11.12 14.12 -1.38
C ALA A 29 -12.27 13.25 -0.82
N ASP A 30 -13.30 12.97 -1.63
CA ASP A 30 -14.42 12.11 -1.23
C ASP A 30 -13.96 10.67 -0.99
N ARG A 31 -13.09 10.17 -1.87
CA ARG A 31 -12.52 8.82 -1.76
C ARG A 31 -11.57 8.68 -0.57
N LEU A 32 -10.73 9.69 -0.29
CA LEU A 32 -9.91 9.74 0.92
C LEU A 32 -10.78 9.72 2.18
N ARG A 33 -11.87 10.51 2.21
CA ARG A 33 -12.82 10.54 3.32
C ARG A 33 -13.47 9.16 3.56
N ALA A 34 -13.91 8.50 2.48
CA ALA A 34 -14.52 7.18 2.55
C ALA A 34 -13.53 6.09 3.02
N ILE A 35 -12.27 6.13 2.57
CA ILE A 35 -11.23 5.19 3.00
C ILE A 35 -10.85 5.41 4.46
N ARG A 36 -10.66 6.67 4.90
CA ARG A 36 -10.41 6.99 6.32
C ARG A 36 -11.54 6.48 7.22
N ALA A 37 -12.79 6.76 6.89
CA ALA A 37 -13.94 6.26 7.65
C ALA A 37 -14.00 4.72 7.75
N ARG A 38 -13.62 3.99 6.68
CA ARG A 38 -13.50 2.52 6.71
C ARG A 38 -12.36 2.05 7.62
N MET A 39 -11.21 2.73 7.58
CA MET A 39 -10.07 2.43 8.45
C MET A 39 -10.40 2.67 9.93
N ASP A 40 -11.01 3.81 10.25
CA ASP A 40 -11.43 4.16 11.61
C ASP A 40 -12.39 3.10 12.17
N GLN A 41 -13.39 2.72 11.36
CA GLN A 41 -14.36 1.68 11.72
C GLN A 41 -13.70 0.31 11.94
N ALA A 42 -12.74 -0.07 11.09
CA ALA A 42 -12.00 -1.33 11.24
C ALA A 42 -11.10 -1.33 12.49
N ALA A 43 -10.46 -0.20 12.82
CA ALA A 43 -9.65 -0.05 14.03
C ALA A 43 -10.53 -0.15 15.29
N ILE A 44 -11.67 0.54 15.32
CA ILE A 44 -12.65 0.46 16.42
C ILE A 44 -13.17 -0.97 16.60
N GLN A 45 -13.51 -1.67 15.52
CA GLN A 45 -13.93 -3.08 15.56
C GLN A 45 -12.83 -4.02 16.07
N ALA A 46 -11.56 -3.71 15.76
CA ALA A 46 -10.39 -4.41 16.28
C ALA A 46 -10.03 -4.01 17.73
N SER A 47 -10.81 -3.14 18.38
CA SER A 47 -10.51 -2.55 19.70
C SER A 47 -9.17 -1.81 19.77
N ARG A 48 -8.84 -1.06 18.70
CA ARG A 48 -7.62 -0.24 18.56
C ARG A 48 -7.97 1.24 18.37
N ASP A 49 -7.05 2.12 18.71
CA ASP A 49 -7.14 3.54 18.38
C ASP A 49 -6.91 3.72 16.85
N PRO A 50 -7.84 4.35 16.10
CA PRO A 50 -7.62 4.70 14.69
C PRO A 50 -6.30 5.43 14.42
N ALA A 51 -5.80 6.22 15.36
CA ALA A 51 -4.54 6.95 15.23
C ALA A 51 -3.30 6.03 15.12
N GLU A 52 -3.40 4.75 15.49
CA GLU A 52 -2.32 3.77 15.28
C GLU A 52 -2.14 3.34 13.82
N VAL A 53 -3.11 3.63 12.94
CA VAL A 53 -3.12 3.15 11.55
C VAL A 53 -2.94 4.31 10.57
N THR A 54 -1.75 4.40 9.97
CA THR A 54 -1.45 5.41 8.95
C THR A 54 -1.87 4.92 7.56
N LEU A 55 -2.63 5.76 6.85
CA LEU A 55 -2.93 5.59 5.43
C LEU A 55 -1.74 6.01 4.57
N VAL A 56 -1.15 5.08 3.83
CA VAL A 56 -0.18 5.35 2.77
C VAL A 56 -0.91 5.41 1.43
N ALA A 57 -1.06 6.62 0.87
CA ALA A 57 -1.76 6.83 -0.40
C ALA A 57 -0.84 6.50 -1.59
N VAL A 58 -1.13 5.43 -2.30
CA VAL A 58 -0.28 4.88 -3.37
C VAL A 58 -0.54 5.60 -4.70
N SER A 59 0.31 6.59 -5.03
CA SER A 59 0.13 7.53 -6.15
C SER A 59 0.76 7.11 -7.48
N LYS A 60 1.27 5.88 -7.57
CA LYS A 60 1.94 5.35 -8.77
C LYS A 60 1.07 5.45 -10.03
N PHE A 61 1.69 5.80 -11.15
CA PHE A 61 1.08 6.13 -12.44
C PHE A 61 0.21 7.39 -12.48
N HIS A 62 -0.09 8.06 -11.35
CA HIS A 62 -0.89 9.29 -11.34
C HIS A 62 0.00 10.54 -11.39
N PRO A 63 -0.44 11.61 -12.08
CA PRO A 63 0.33 12.85 -12.21
C PRO A 63 0.48 13.59 -10.86
N GLN A 64 1.42 14.53 -10.82
CA GLN A 64 1.68 15.37 -9.65
C GLN A 64 0.43 16.15 -9.18
N THR A 65 -0.47 16.50 -10.10
CA THR A 65 -1.76 17.16 -9.81
C THR A 65 -2.69 16.29 -8.97
N SER A 66 -2.71 14.97 -9.18
CA SER A 66 -3.49 14.04 -8.34
C SER A 66 -2.93 13.94 -6.91
N VAL A 67 -1.61 14.02 -6.75
CA VAL A 67 -0.97 14.06 -5.43
C VAL A 67 -1.29 15.37 -4.72
N ARG A 68 -1.21 16.52 -5.43
CA ARG A 68 -1.62 17.82 -4.87
C ARG A 68 -3.08 17.81 -4.41
N ALA A 69 -4.01 17.31 -5.22
CA ALA A 69 -5.42 17.18 -4.83
C ALA A 69 -5.66 16.25 -3.62
N ALA A 70 -4.79 15.26 -3.38
CA ALA A 70 -4.81 14.47 -2.15
C ALA A 70 -4.26 15.25 -0.94
N MET A 71 -3.20 16.05 -1.14
CA MET A 71 -2.62 16.91 -0.11
C MET A 71 -3.59 18.02 0.33
N ASP A 72 -4.31 18.61 -0.62
CA ASP A 72 -5.37 19.60 -0.36
C ASP A 72 -6.54 18.99 0.46
N ALA A 73 -6.70 17.66 0.41
CA ALA A 73 -7.62 16.88 1.26
C ALA A 73 -6.97 16.36 2.57
N GLY A 74 -5.80 16.91 2.95
CA GLY A 74 -5.05 16.58 4.16
C GLY A 74 -4.36 15.22 4.12
N GLN A 75 -3.96 14.71 2.94
CA GLN A 75 -3.12 13.50 2.85
C GLN A 75 -1.64 13.87 2.81
N HIS A 76 -0.87 13.35 3.77
CA HIS A 76 0.55 13.68 3.92
C HIS A 76 1.49 12.51 3.60
N VAL A 77 1.04 11.26 3.74
CA VAL A 77 1.88 10.06 3.54
C VAL A 77 1.55 9.39 2.19
N PHE A 78 2.54 9.26 1.32
CA PHE A 78 2.39 8.73 -0.03
C PHE A 78 3.30 7.54 -0.30
N GLY A 79 2.84 6.61 -1.14
CA GLY A 79 3.59 5.42 -1.55
C GLY A 79 3.90 5.41 -3.05
N GLU A 80 5.16 5.19 -3.41
CA GLU A 80 5.59 5.02 -4.80
C GLU A 80 6.30 3.69 -5.05
N ASN A 81 6.04 3.11 -6.22
CA ASN A 81 6.64 1.84 -6.63
C ASN A 81 7.99 2.01 -7.36
N ARG A 82 8.34 3.22 -7.82
CA ARG A 82 9.51 3.48 -8.67
C ARG A 82 10.23 4.76 -8.25
N VAL A 83 11.52 4.66 -7.97
CA VAL A 83 12.37 5.80 -7.55
C VAL A 83 12.37 6.92 -8.59
N GLN A 84 12.37 6.59 -9.88
CA GLN A 84 12.36 7.56 -10.98
C GLN A 84 11.05 8.35 -11.05
N GLU A 85 9.91 7.69 -10.83
CA GLU A 85 8.60 8.35 -10.78
C GLU A 85 8.50 9.25 -9.55
N ALA A 86 8.98 8.76 -8.40
CA ALA A 86 9.08 9.55 -7.18
C ALA A 86 9.96 10.81 -7.36
N ALA A 87 11.12 10.66 -8.00
CA ALA A 87 12.07 11.76 -8.27
C ALA A 87 11.47 12.87 -9.14
N ALA A 88 10.62 12.53 -10.11
CA ALA A 88 9.94 13.50 -10.96
C ALA A 88 8.78 14.22 -10.23
N LYS A 89 8.15 13.57 -9.25
CA LYS A 89 6.87 14.01 -8.67
C LYS A 89 7.02 14.74 -7.33
N PHE A 90 7.86 14.23 -6.43
CA PHE A 90 7.85 14.62 -5.02
C PHE A 90 8.79 15.78 -4.62
N PRO A 91 10.00 15.97 -5.18
CA PRO A 91 10.86 17.08 -4.77
C PRO A 91 10.22 18.46 -4.88
N PRO A 92 9.46 18.81 -5.96
CA PRO A 92 8.77 20.10 -6.01
C PRO A 92 7.61 20.19 -5.02
N LEU A 93 6.91 19.09 -4.73
CA LEU A 93 5.81 19.08 -3.76
C LEU A 93 6.30 19.30 -2.33
N ARG A 94 7.44 18.71 -1.96
CA ARG A 94 8.04 18.85 -0.62
C ARG A 94 8.50 20.26 -0.32
N ALA A 95 8.92 21.04 -1.32
CA ALA A 95 9.38 22.42 -1.13
C ALA A 95 8.31 23.29 -0.48
N ASP A 96 7.05 23.10 -0.87
CA ASP A 96 5.89 23.82 -0.33
C ASP A 96 5.24 23.10 0.88
N ASN A 97 5.63 21.85 1.19
CA ASN A 97 4.91 20.96 2.11
C ASN A 97 5.88 20.13 2.98
N PRO A 98 6.36 20.68 4.12
CA PRO A 98 7.35 20.02 4.96
C PRO A 98 6.83 18.76 5.66
N ASP A 99 5.52 18.60 5.81
CA ASP A 99 4.88 17.42 6.42
C ASP A 99 4.68 16.27 5.45
N LEU A 100 4.94 16.45 4.14
CA LEU A 100 4.87 15.36 3.18
C LEU A 100 5.86 14.25 3.55
N ARG A 101 5.39 13.01 3.55
CA ARG A 101 6.19 11.80 3.71
C ARG A 101 6.07 10.90 2.48
N LEU A 102 7.20 10.38 2.01
CA LEU A 102 7.27 9.45 0.88
C LEU A 102 7.81 8.09 1.32
N HIS A 103 7.05 7.05 1.04
CA HIS A 103 7.41 5.66 1.23
C HIS A 103 7.72 5.02 -0.14
N LEU A 104 8.83 4.32 -0.25
CA LEU A 104 9.15 3.48 -1.41
C LEU A 104 8.73 2.04 -1.14
N ILE A 105 7.73 1.57 -1.88
CA ILE A 105 6.99 0.32 -1.61
C ILE A 105 7.09 -0.71 -2.74
N GLY A 106 7.93 -0.44 -3.75
CA GLY A 106 8.23 -1.37 -4.84
C GLY A 106 9.67 -1.87 -4.74
N GLY A 107 9.91 -3.08 -5.24
CA GLY A 107 11.22 -3.74 -5.21
C GLY A 107 12.37 -2.84 -5.69
N LEU A 108 13.35 -2.62 -4.82
CA LEU A 108 14.41 -1.63 -5.03
C LEU A 108 15.65 -2.25 -5.69
N GLN A 109 16.13 -1.64 -6.76
CA GLN A 109 17.40 -1.99 -7.40
C GLN A 109 18.57 -1.37 -6.61
N THR A 110 19.66 -2.13 -6.44
CA THR A 110 20.82 -1.70 -5.62
C THR A 110 21.51 -0.45 -6.17
N ASN A 111 21.56 -0.30 -7.50
CA ASN A 111 22.06 0.92 -8.18
C ASN A 111 21.14 2.15 -8.00
N LYS A 112 19.95 1.99 -7.42
CA LYS A 112 19.00 3.07 -7.06
C LYS A 112 18.92 3.35 -5.57
N ALA A 113 19.68 2.66 -4.74
CA ALA A 113 19.70 2.87 -3.28
C ALA A 113 20.06 4.32 -2.89
N ARG A 114 21.01 4.96 -3.59
CA ARG A 114 21.42 6.35 -3.32
C ARG A 114 20.29 7.35 -3.61
N ASP A 115 19.64 7.21 -4.76
CA ASP A 115 18.48 8.04 -5.15
C ASP A 115 17.31 7.82 -4.16
N ALA A 116 17.06 6.57 -3.75
CA ALA A 116 16.05 6.22 -2.75
C ALA A 116 16.31 6.84 -1.38
N VAL A 117 17.55 6.78 -0.87
CA VAL A 117 17.97 7.37 0.42
C VAL A 117 17.78 8.90 0.46
N ARG A 118 18.01 9.58 -0.67
CA ARG A 118 17.75 11.02 -0.83
C ARG A 118 16.26 11.36 -0.78
N LEU A 119 15.44 10.57 -1.47
CA LEU A 119 14.05 10.93 -1.79
C LEU A 119 13.04 10.47 -0.74
N ALA A 120 13.29 9.35 -0.07
CA ALA A 120 12.32 8.69 0.81
C ALA A 120 12.45 9.10 2.28
N ASP A 121 11.34 8.99 3.00
CA ASP A 121 11.30 8.96 4.46
C ASP A 121 11.23 7.52 4.98
N MET A 122 10.62 6.61 4.21
CA MET A 122 10.62 5.17 4.47
C MET A 122 10.91 4.35 3.21
N ILE A 123 11.66 3.25 3.33
CA ILE A 123 11.85 2.23 2.29
C ILE A 123 11.32 0.92 2.84
N GLU A 124 10.22 0.44 2.27
CA GLU A 124 9.49 -0.73 2.77
C GLU A 124 9.90 -2.05 2.10
N SER A 125 10.73 -1.99 1.06
CA SER A 125 11.06 -3.10 0.15
C SER A 125 12.48 -3.68 0.36
N LEU A 126 12.98 -3.72 1.60
CA LEU A 126 14.27 -4.37 1.89
C LEU A 126 14.08 -5.89 1.91
N ASP A 127 14.50 -6.57 0.84
CA ASP A 127 14.21 -7.99 0.60
C ASP A 127 15.45 -8.91 0.60
N ARG A 128 16.68 -8.36 0.59
CA ARG A 128 17.91 -9.16 0.45
C ARG A 128 19.18 -8.49 1.00
N PRO A 129 20.21 -9.25 1.42
CA PRO A 129 21.46 -8.70 1.96
C PRO A 129 22.16 -7.68 1.05
N ALA A 130 22.22 -7.95 -0.26
CA ALA A 130 22.83 -7.03 -1.23
C ALA A 130 22.14 -5.66 -1.32
N LEU A 131 20.84 -5.59 -0.96
CA LEU A 131 20.11 -4.32 -0.86
C LEU A 131 20.42 -3.60 0.46
N ALA A 132 20.52 -4.34 1.58
CA ALA A 132 21.01 -3.78 2.84
C ALA A 132 22.43 -3.20 2.69
N ASP A 133 23.34 -3.88 1.98
CA ASP A 133 24.70 -3.36 1.71
C ASP A 133 24.69 -2.10 0.84
N ALA A 134 23.75 -1.99 -0.10
CA ALA A 134 23.60 -0.82 -0.96
C ALA A 134 22.98 0.37 -0.21
N LEU A 135 22.02 0.13 0.68
CA LEU A 135 21.40 1.14 1.53
C LEU A 135 22.37 1.69 2.57
N ASP A 136 23.23 0.86 3.17
CA ASP A 136 24.27 1.30 4.09
C ASP A 136 25.29 2.22 3.39
N ARG A 137 25.86 1.79 2.25
CA ARG A 137 26.76 2.64 1.44
C ARG A 137 26.08 3.95 1.00
N ALA A 138 24.80 3.91 0.66
CA ALA A 138 24.02 5.10 0.34
C ALA A 138 23.83 6.02 1.55
N ALA A 139 23.59 5.46 2.74
CA ALA A 139 23.45 6.23 3.96
C ALA A 139 24.74 6.97 4.34
N GLN A 140 25.90 6.29 4.25
CA GLN A 140 27.20 6.92 4.47
C GLN A 140 27.48 8.05 3.44
N ALA A 141 27.07 7.85 2.18
CA ALA A 141 27.29 8.83 1.11
C ALA A 141 26.35 10.06 1.17
N GLU A 142 25.24 9.98 1.90
CA GLU A 142 24.22 11.04 1.98
C GLU A 142 24.03 11.61 3.39
N GLY A 143 24.69 11.06 4.42
CA GLY A 143 24.56 11.48 5.81
C GLY A 143 23.16 11.27 6.41
N ARG A 144 22.30 10.46 5.77
CA ARG A 144 20.93 10.15 6.23
C ARG A 144 20.54 8.72 5.89
N LEU A 145 19.60 8.17 6.65
CA LEU A 145 18.94 6.90 6.35
C LEU A 145 17.42 7.09 6.54
N PRO A 146 16.60 6.82 5.51
CA PRO A 146 15.16 6.62 5.68
C PRO A 146 14.89 5.52 6.70
N ASP A 147 13.71 5.51 7.27
CA ASP A 147 13.25 4.35 8.05
C ASP A 147 13.07 3.15 7.10
N LEU A 148 13.37 1.94 7.58
CA LEU A 148 13.43 0.73 6.78
C LEU A 148 12.41 -0.29 7.29
N LEU A 149 11.71 -0.97 6.38
CA LEU A 149 11.02 -2.22 6.66
C LEU A 149 11.65 -3.36 5.83
N VAL A 150 11.65 -4.57 6.40
CA VAL A 150 11.97 -5.79 5.64
C VAL A 150 10.71 -6.31 4.96
N GLU A 151 10.74 -6.47 3.64
CA GLU A 151 9.67 -7.11 2.88
C GLU A 151 9.81 -8.63 2.99
N VAL A 152 8.79 -9.31 3.53
CA VAL A 152 8.76 -10.76 3.70
C VAL A 152 7.79 -11.37 2.69
N ASN A 153 8.28 -12.34 1.92
CA ASN A 153 7.46 -13.13 1.01
C ASN A 153 6.69 -14.20 1.81
N THR A 154 5.60 -13.79 2.46
CA THR A 154 4.83 -14.63 3.39
C THR A 154 4.15 -15.84 2.74
N GLY A 155 4.13 -15.94 1.40
CA GLY A 155 3.62 -17.09 0.65
C GLY A 155 4.72 -17.93 -0.04
N ASP A 156 6.00 -17.54 0.08
CA ASP A 156 7.13 -18.10 -0.68
C ASP A 156 6.87 -18.21 -2.21
N GLU A 157 6.12 -17.26 -2.79
CA GLU A 157 5.87 -17.19 -4.23
C GLU A 157 7.14 -16.76 -4.98
N PRO A 158 7.79 -17.62 -5.79
CA PRO A 158 9.11 -17.31 -6.37
C PRO A 158 9.09 -16.14 -7.38
N GLN A 159 7.92 -15.80 -7.91
CA GLN A 159 7.70 -14.63 -8.78
C GLN A 159 7.57 -13.30 -8.04
N LYS A 160 7.50 -13.28 -6.70
CA LYS A 160 7.30 -12.08 -5.89
C LYS A 160 8.58 -11.57 -5.24
N PHE A 161 8.56 -10.28 -4.91
CA PHE A 161 9.56 -9.66 -4.05
C PHE A 161 9.41 -10.10 -2.59
N GLY A 162 10.40 -9.74 -1.78
CA GLY A 162 10.48 -10.10 -0.37
C GLY A 162 11.39 -11.29 -0.10
N VAL A 163 11.97 -11.31 1.09
CA VAL A 163 12.82 -12.41 1.57
C VAL A 163 11.96 -13.66 1.80
N PRO A 164 12.40 -14.87 1.38
CA PRO A 164 11.72 -16.13 1.72
C PRO A 164 11.60 -16.31 3.24
N ARG A 165 10.52 -16.95 3.71
CA ARG A 165 10.24 -17.07 5.16
C ARG A 165 11.37 -17.68 5.96
N GLU A 166 12.03 -18.71 5.40
CA GLU A 166 13.19 -19.39 6.00
C GLU A 166 14.43 -18.49 6.20
N GLN A 167 14.57 -17.44 5.39
CA GLN A 167 15.70 -16.50 5.38
C GLN A 167 15.38 -15.18 6.08
N ALA A 168 14.09 -14.87 6.28
CA ALA A 168 13.60 -13.63 6.87
C ALA A 168 14.26 -13.33 8.23
N ASP A 169 14.28 -14.34 9.09
CA ASP A 169 14.81 -14.27 10.45
C ASP A 169 16.30 -13.87 10.50
N ALA A 170 17.10 -14.38 9.56
CA ALA A 170 18.51 -14.04 9.45
C ALA A 170 18.72 -12.63 8.89
N LEU A 171 17.94 -12.24 7.87
CA LEU A 171 18.00 -10.90 7.28
C LEU A 171 17.56 -9.82 8.28
N ILE A 172 16.48 -10.06 9.03
CA ILE A 172 15.97 -9.13 10.05
C ILE A 172 17.01 -8.90 11.14
N ARG A 173 17.64 -9.96 11.68
CA ARG A 173 18.72 -9.83 12.68
C ARG A 173 19.92 -9.05 12.14
N ALA A 174 20.38 -9.36 10.93
CA ALA A 174 21.49 -8.64 10.29
C ALA A 174 21.15 -7.15 10.06
N CYS A 175 19.93 -6.85 9.62
CA CYS A 175 19.47 -5.48 9.42
C CYS A 175 19.28 -4.73 10.76
N ARG A 176 18.80 -5.38 11.83
CA ARG A 176 18.71 -4.76 13.17
C ARG A 176 20.10 -4.44 13.72
N GLN A 177 21.07 -5.36 13.57
CA GLN A 177 22.46 -5.11 13.98
C GLN A 177 23.11 -3.96 13.21
N ARG A 178 22.84 -3.83 11.90
CA ARG A 178 23.43 -2.79 11.04
C ARG A 178 22.77 -1.43 11.17
N PHE A 179 21.44 -1.38 11.25
CA PHE A 179 20.66 -0.15 11.15
C PHE A 179 20.05 0.31 12.50
N GLY A 180 20.10 -0.52 13.55
CA GLY A 180 19.56 -0.20 14.86
C GLY A 180 18.08 0.20 14.78
N GLU A 181 17.74 1.38 15.29
CA GLU A 181 16.38 1.93 15.27
C GLU A 181 15.90 2.41 13.90
N LYS A 182 16.74 2.38 12.86
CA LYS A 182 16.28 2.67 11.49
C LYS A 182 15.51 1.52 10.87
N LEU A 183 15.68 0.28 11.32
CA LEU A 183 14.76 -0.81 10.98
C LEU A 183 13.54 -0.75 11.90
N ARG A 184 12.41 -0.25 11.37
CA ARG A 184 11.18 -0.02 12.15
C ARG A 184 10.24 -1.22 12.18
N GLY A 185 10.27 -2.04 11.14
CA GLY A 185 9.49 -3.28 11.12
C GLY A 185 9.44 -4.01 9.79
N LEU A 186 8.27 -4.56 9.46
CA LEU A 186 8.09 -5.51 8.36
C LEU A 186 7.00 -5.07 7.39
N MET A 187 7.10 -5.55 6.15
CA MET A 187 6.11 -5.38 5.09
C MET A 187 5.78 -6.74 4.45
N CYS A 188 4.53 -6.96 4.02
CA CYS A 188 4.21 -8.07 3.13
C CYS A 188 3.13 -7.73 2.09
N ILE A 189 3.10 -8.52 1.02
CA ILE A 189 2.05 -8.54 -0.01
C ILE A 189 1.58 -9.99 -0.18
N PRO A 190 0.47 -10.41 0.48
CA PRO A 190 -0.04 -11.77 0.40
C PRO A 190 -0.32 -12.27 -1.02
N PRO A 191 -0.33 -13.60 -1.26
CA PRO A 191 -0.91 -14.20 -2.46
C PRO A 191 -2.34 -13.70 -2.70
N ALA A 192 -2.68 -13.43 -3.96
CA ALA A 192 -3.96 -12.79 -4.32
C ALA A 192 -5.18 -13.72 -4.17
N HIS A 193 -4.97 -15.00 -3.89
CA HIS A 193 -5.98 -16.04 -3.81
C HIS A 193 -5.97 -16.82 -2.49
N ASP A 194 -5.08 -16.45 -1.56
CA ASP A 194 -4.96 -17.08 -0.24
C ASP A 194 -5.71 -16.23 0.81
N ASP A 195 -5.94 -16.79 2.00
CA ASP A 195 -6.47 -16.04 3.13
C ASP A 195 -5.42 -15.05 3.67
N PRO A 196 -5.62 -13.72 3.54
CA PRO A 196 -4.64 -12.74 3.99
C PRO A 196 -4.42 -12.76 5.51
N HIS A 197 -5.39 -13.22 6.31
CA HIS A 197 -5.25 -13.30 7.78
C HIS A 197 -4.07 -14.17 8.20
N LEU A 198 -3.81 -15.28 7.51
CA LEU A 198 -2.69 -16.18 7.82
C LEU A 198 -1.34 -15.50 7.60
N HIS A 199 -1.22 -14.73 6.52
CA HIS A 199 0.00 -13.98 6.19
C HIS A 199 0.22 -12.77 7.11
N PHE A 200 -0.84 -12.06 7.49
CA PHE A 200 -0.76 -10.94 8.43
C PHE A 200 -0.39 -11.39 9.85
N ARG A 201 -0.98 -12.49 10.34
CA ARG A 201 -0.60 -13.12 11.63
C ARG A 201 0.86 -13.56 11.64
N LEU A 202 1.31 -14.17 10.55
CA LEU A 202 2.71 -14.56 10.39
C LEU A 202 3.65 -13.35 10.47
N LEU A 203 3.35 -12.28 9.73
CA LEU A 203 4.15 -11.05 9.75
C LEU A 203 4.19 -10.43 11.15
N ARG A 204 3.05 -10.35 11.83
CA ARG A 204 2.96 -9.84 13.21
C ARG A 204 3.75 -10.68 14.21
N ALA A 205 3.70 -12.01 14.10
CA ALA A 205 4.45 -12.90 14.97
C ALA A 205 5.97 -12.76 14.77
N MET A 206 6.43 -12.65 13.52
CA MET A 206 7.82 -12.33 13.20
C MET A 206 8.22 -10.96 13.78
N ALA A 207 7.41 -9.92 13.54
CA ALA A 207 7.70 -8.57 14.03
C ALA A 207 7.85 -8.53 15.55
N HIS A 208 6.90 -9.12 16.28
CA HIS A 208 6.97 -9.26 17.73
C HIS A 208 8.25 -9.96 18.21
N THR A 209 8.64 -11.05 17.55
CA THR A 209 9.86 -11.83 17.87
C THR A 209 11.14 -10.99 17.76
N HIS A 210 11.18 -10.02 16.84
CA HIS A 210 12.34 -9.14 16.61
C HIS A 210 12.19 -7.73 17.22
N GLY A 211 11.19 -7.50 18.10
CA GLY A 211 10.96 -6.19 18.73
C GLY A 211 10.63 -5.09 17.70
N LEU A 212 9.88 -5.44 16.66
CA LEU A 212 9.48 -4.56 15.57
C LEU A 212 8.03 -4.11 15.77
N SER A 213 7.76 -2.80 15.66
CA SER A 213 6.41 -2.25 15.89
C SER A 213 5.68 -1.85 14.61
N VAL A 214 6.38 -1.58 13.50
CA VAL A 214 5.73 -1.17 12.24
C VAL A 214 5.35 -2.40 11.41
N LEU A 215 4.07 -2.51 11.08
CA LEU A 215 3.51 -3.55 10.22
C LEU A 215 2.83 -2.90 9.02
N SER A 216 3.51 -2.97 7.87
CA SER A 216 2.96 -2.50 6.59
C SER A 216 2.31 -3.67 5.87
N MET A 217 0.99 -3.76 5.97
CA MET A 217 0.21 -4.84 5.37
C MET A 217 -1.24 -4.39 5.13
N GLY A 218 -1.89 -4.99 4.14
CA GLY A 218 -3.19 -4.53 3.65
C GLY A 218 -3.11 -3.47 2.54
N MET A 219 -3.94 -3.67 1.52
CA MET A 219 -4.13 -2.83 0.33
C MET A 219 -5.63 -2.59 0.11
N SER A 220 -6.03 -2.01 -1.03
CA SER A 220 -7.42 -1.60 -1.32
C SER A 220 -8.52 -2.67 -1.09
N ALA A 221 -8.18 -3.97 -1.04
CA ALA A 221 -9.13 -5.08 -0.96
C ALA A 221 -9.14 -5.80 0.40
N ASP A 222 -8.11 -5.59 1.23
CA ASP A 222 -7.78 -6.41 2.40
C ASP A 222 -7.26 -5.58 3.60
N PHE A 223 -7.38 -4.24 3.56
CA PHE A 223 -6.89 -3.37 4.63
C PHE A 223 -7.68 -3.49 5.94
N GLU A 224 -8.99 -3.76 5.90
CA GLU A 224 -9.75 -3.99 7.13
C GLU A 224 -9.29 -5.24 7.89
N GLN A 225 -9.01 -6.33 7.16
CA GLN A 225 -8.44 -7.56 7.69
C GLN A 225 -7.03 -7.30 8.24
N ALA A 226 -6.23 -6.50 7.54
CA ALA A 226 -4.89 -6.11 7.98
C ALA A 226 -4.92 -5.32 9.29
N ILE A 227 -5.86 -4.37 9.44
CA ILE A 227 -6.05 -3.57 10.66
C ILE A 227 -6.43 -4.47 11.84
N ALA A 228 -7.34 -5.42 11.63
CA ALA A 228 -7.73 -6.42 12.63
C ALA A 228 -6.57 -7.32 13.07
N GLU A 229 -5.65 -7.65 12.16
CA GLU A 229 -4.44 -8.41 12.46
C GLU A 229 -3.26 -7.54 12.94
N GLY A 230 -3.45 -6.23 13.15
CA GLY A 230 -2.48 -5.34 13.78
C GLY A 230 -1.64 -4.46 12.85
N ALA A 231 -2.06 -4.22 11.60
CA ALA A 231 -1.37 -3.32 10.69
C ALA A 231 -1.25 -1.90 11.27
N THR A 232 -0.10 -1.26 11.05
CA THR A 232 0.15 0.15 11.41
C THR A 232 0.27 1.04 10.18
N LEU A 233 0.59 0.47 9.01
CA LEU A 233 0.55 1.13 7.71
C LEU A 233 -0.33 0.31 6.76
N VAL A 234 -1.28 0.96 6.08
CA VAL A 234 -2.11 0.35 5.01
C VAL A 234 -1.92 1.09 3.69
N ARG A 235 -1.82 0.36 2.57
CA ARG A 235 -1.33 0.89 1.28
C ARG A 235 -2.44 0.93 0.23
N VAL A 236 -3.21 2.01 0.18
CA VAL A 236 -4.39 2.13 -0.70
C VAL A 236 -4.08 2.99 -1.92
N GLY A 237 -4.41 2.50 -3.12
CA GLY A 237 -4.12 3.19 -4.39
C GLY A 237 -5.36 3.48 -5.22
N SER A 238 -5.82 2.47 -5.97
CA SER A 238 -6.95 2.58 -6.92
C SER A 238 -8.24 3.11 -6.30
N ALA A 239 -8.51 2.79 -5.03
CA ALA A 239 -9.70 3.29 -4.35
C ALA A 239 -9.64 4.81 -4.07
N ILE A 240 -8.45 5.42 -4.03
CA ILE A 240 -8.23 6.87 -3.82
C ILE A 240 -8.09 7.60 -5.15
N PHE A 241 -7.22 7.13 -6.03
CA PHE A 241 -6.87 7.85 -7.27
C PHE A 241 -7.65 7.39 -8.51
N GLY A 242 -8.40 6.28 -8.40
CA GLY A 242 -9.14 5.69 -9.51
C GLY A 242 -8.33 4.68 -10.34
N PRO A 243 -8.81 4.33 -11.54
CA PRO A 243 -8.05 3.47 -12.45
C PRO A 243 -6.77 4.17 -12.89
N ARG A 244 -5.78 3.37 -13.30
CA ARG A 244 -4.54 3.87 -13.90
C ARG A 244 -4.88 4.78 -15.09
N PRO A 245 -4.32 5.99 -15.20
CA PRO A 245 -4.50 6.84 -16.37
C PRO A 245 -4.10 6.08 -17.64
N ALA A 246 -4.84 6.28 -18.73
CA ALA A 246 -4.38 5.83 -20.04
C ALA A 246 -2.99 6.45 -20.31
N PRO A 247 -2.06 5.73 -20.96
CA PRO A 247 -0.83 6.35 -21.41
C PRO A 247 -1.20 7.55 -22.29
N GLU A 248 -0.67 8.72 -21.94
CA GLU A 248 -0.90 9.94 -22.71
C GLU A 248 -0.42 9.69 -24.14
N SER A 249 -1.36 9.55 -25.07
CA SER A 249 -1.04 9.40 -26.47
C SER A 249 -0.28 10.65 -26.87
N ALA A 250 0.96 10.47 -27.33
CA ALA A 250 1.76 11.58 -27.83
C ALA A 250 1.00 12.24 -28.99
N LEU A 251 0.35 13.36 -28.68
CA LEU A 251 -0.13 14.32 -29.66
C LEU A 251 1.11 14.99 -30.24
N THR A 252 1.70 14.31 -31.23
CA THR A 252 2.68 14.91 -32.12
C THR A 252 2.02 16.13 -32.77
N PRO A 253 2.70 17.31 -32.76
CA PRO A 253 2.15 18.54 -33.32
C PRO A 253 1.99 18.50 -34.84
#